data_AF-A0A507FHJ2-F1
#
_entry.id   AF-A0A507FHJ2-F1
#
_cell.length_a   1.000
_cell.length_b   1.000
_cell.length_c   1.000
_cell.angle_alpha   90.00
_cell.angle_beta   90.00
_cell.angle_gamma   90.00
#
_symmetry.space_group_name_H-M   'P 1'
#
loop_
_entity.id
_entity.type
_entity.pdbx_description
1 polymer ?
#
loop_
_entity_poly.entity_id
_entity_poly.type
_entity_poly.pdbx_seq_one_letter_code
_entity_poly.pdbx_strand_id
1 'polypeptide(L)'
;MGRLVKQFSETEEGDFRYMLADFADMLIEKEAERAELIVRMQVMCQDPLKTYSVLCQKLKDEAKTRDSAVTKEANKQHQLNRVMMKEGANRPKLNQSQMELAGASHEVSQATETLAQSIQTFEEKKRDHLKSVLSEFLWSEIKYHGKMLEILTMHHQKLGETAFTDDVSRLVDKMKTHPAPPSLSPVRSLMR
;
A
#
# COMPACT_ATOMS: atom_id res chain seq x y z
N MET A 1 0.26 -20.68 9.71
CA MET A 1 -0.87 -21.44 10.27
C MET A 1 -1.49 -22.39 9.25
N GLY A 2 -2.10 -21.92 8.15
CA GLY A 2 -2.78 -22.80 7.17
C GLY A 2 -1.94 -24.00 6.69
N ARG A 3 -0.69 -23.78 6.26
CA ARG A 3 0.23 -24.86 5.88
C ARG A 3 0.48 -25.90 6.99
N LEU A 4 0.55 -25.47 8.25
CA LEU A 4 0.75 -26.38 9.39
C LEU A 4 -0.51 -27.22 9.65
N VAL A 5 -1.69 -26.61 9.58
CA VAL A 5 -2.97 -27.32 9.71
C VAL A 5 -3.13 -28.32 8.57
N LYS A 6 -2.71 -27.96 7.35
CA LYS A 6 -2.71 -28.88 6.21
C LYS A 6 -1.83 -30.10 6.46
N GLN A 7 -0.60 -29.90 6.93
CA GLN A 7 0.31 -31.00 7.28
C GLN A 7 -0.26 -31.89 8.39
N PHE A 8 -0.89 -31.30 9.40
CA PHE A 8 -1.55 -32.08 10.45
C PHE A 8 -2.75 -32.87 9.92
N SER A 9 -3.53 -32.31 8.99
CA SER A 9 -4.64 -33.04 8.36
C SER A 9 -4.20 -34.31 7.64
N GLU A 10 -2.96 -34.35 7.14
CA GLU A 10 -2.39 -35.53 6.46
C GLU A 10 -2.09 -36.69 7.41
N THR A 11 -2.00 -36.44 8.73
CA THR A 11 -1.82 -37.49 9.75
C THR A 11 -3.13 -38.06 10.26
N GLU A 12 -4.26 -37.45 9.92
CA GLU A 12 -5.60 -37.85 10.36
C GLU A 12 -6.32 -38.67 9.27
N GLU A 13 -7.46 -39.25 9.62
CA GLU A 13 -8.32 -39.99 8.72
C GLU A 13 -9.78 -39.52 8.81
N GLY A 14 -10.62 -39.99 7.89
CA GLY A 14 -12.07 -39.79 7.94
C GLY A 14 -12.50 -38.33 7.80
N ASP A 15 -13.66 -38.01 8.37
CA ASP A 15 -14.29 -36.70 8.30
C ASP A 15 -13.47 -35.62 9.02
N PHE A 16 -12.74 -35.99 10.07
CA PHE A 16 -11.81 -35.11 10.78
C PHE A 16 -10.66 -34.63 9.90
N ARG A 17 -10.04 -35.52 9.11
CA ARG A 17 -9.04 -35.13 8.10
C ARG A 17 -9.62 -34.13 7.10
N TYR A 18 -10.80 -34.39 6.55
CA TYR A 18 -11.41 -33.51 5.55
C TYR A 18 -11.73 -32.13 6.13
N MET A 19 -12.26 -32.07 7.36
CA MET A 19 -12.51 -30.81 8.05
C MET A 19 -11.22 -30.02 8.28
N LEU A 20 -10.15 -30.66 8.78
CA LEU A 20 -8.87 -30.00 8.97
C LEU A 20 -8.27 -29.49 7.66
N ALA A 21 -8.40 -30.26 6.59
CA ALA A 21 -7.93 -29.86 5.27
C ALA A 21 -8.71 -28.67 4.71
N ASP A 22 -10.04 -28.64 4.86
CA ASP A 22 -10.90 -27.51 4.46
C ASP A 22 -10.60 -26.25 5.30
N PHE A 23 -10.40 -26.40 6.61
CA PHE A 23 -10.02 -25.29 7.48
C PHE A 23 -8.62 -24.76 7.15
N ALA A 24 -7.68 -25.63 6.79
CA ALA A 24 -6.36 -25.22 6.32
C ALA A 24 -6.45 -24.40 5.03
N ASP A 25 -7.29 -24.82 4.08
CA ASP A 25 -7.51 -24.13 2.81
C ASP A 25 -8.15 -22.75 3.04
N MET A 26 -9.13 -22.64 3.94
CA MET A 26 -9.70 -21.36 4.38
C MET A 26 -8.62 -20.38 4.88
N LEU A 27 -7.72 -20.88 5.74
CA LEU A 27 -6.64 -20.05 6.28
C LEU A 27 -5.68 -19.58 5.20
N ILE A 28 -5.44 -20.40 4.17
CA ILE A 28 -4.59 -20.04 3.04
C ILE A 28 -5.29 -19.00 2.16
N GLU A 29 -6.57 -19.21 1.82
CA GLU A 29 -7.37 -18.27 1.01
C GLU A 29 -7.45 -16.90 1.69
N LYS A 30 -7.75 -16.85 3.00
CA LYS A 30 -7.75 -15.61 3.78
C LYS A 30 -6.44 -14.82 3.68
N GLU A 31 -5.30 -15.52 3.77
CA GLU A 31 -4.00 -14.86 3.70
C GLU A 31 -3.69 -14.38 2.27
N ALA A 32 -4.16 -15.09 1.25
CA ALA A 32 -4.05 -14.64 -0.14
C ALA A 32 -4.87 -13.35 -0.37
N GLU A 33 -6.13 -13.31 0.07
CA GLU A 33 -6.98 -12.11 0.00
C GLU A 33 -6.38 -10.92 0.75
N ARG A 34 -5.75 -11.17 1.93
CA ARG A 34 -5.03 -10.15 2.67
C ARG A 34 -3.82 -9.63 1.90
N ALA A 35 -3.05 -10.51 1.27
CA ALA A 35 -1.90 -10.12 0.47
C ALA A 35 -2.32 -9.25 -0.73
N GLU A 36 -3.42 -9.59 -1.40
CA GLU A 36 -3.99 -8.78 -2.47
C GLU A 36 -4.40 -7.38 -2.00
N LEU A 37 -5.07 -7.27 -0.85
CA LEU A 37 -5.40 -5.97 -0.25
C LEU A 37 -4.14 -5.13 -0.02
N ILE A 38 -3.10 -5.73 0.58
CA ILE A 38 -1.83 -5.03 0.89
C ILE A 38 -1.21 -4.47 -0.40
N VAL A 39 -1.11 -5.29 -1.45
CA VAL A 39 -0.56 -4.87 -2.74
C VAL A 39 -1.42 -3.75 -3.35
N ARG A 40 -2.74 -3.88 -3.33
CA ARG A 40 -3.64 -2.85 -3.84
C ARG A 40 -3.50 -1.53 -3.07
N MET A 41 -3.43 -1.58 -1.74
CA MET A 41 -3.22 -0.39 -0.91
C MET A 41 -1.87 0.29 -1.18
N GLN A 42 -0.81 -0.50 -1.40
CA GLN A 42 0.48 0.04 -1.77
C GLN A 42 0.37 0.85 -3.07
N VAL A 43 -0.19 0.25 -4.12
CA VAL A 43 -0.24 0.83 -5.46
C VAL A 43 -1.26 1.98 -5.57
N MET A 44 -2.45 1.81 -5.00
CA MET A 44 -3.56 2.75 -5.19
C MET A 44 -3.58 3.87 -4.16
N CYS A 45 -2.92 3.70 -3.01
CA CYS A 45 -2.94 4.69 -1.93
C CYS A 45 -1.56 5.21 -1.60
N GLN A 46 -0.63 4.32 -1.22
CA GLN A 46 0.66 4.77 -0.69
C GLN A 46 1.54 5.41 -1.77
N ASP A 47 1.69 4.77 -2.93
CA ASP A 47 2.56 5.26 -4.00
C ASP A 47 2.09 6.62 -4.56
N PRO A 48 0.79 6.84 -4.80
CA PRO A 48 0.27 8.16 -5.16
C PRO A 48 0.56 9.24 -4.11
N LEU A 49 0.45 8.92 -2.82
CA LEU A 49 0.76 9.89 -1.75
C LEU A 49 2.25 10.25 -1.69
N LYS A 50 3.16 9.31 -2.00
CA LYS A 50 4.61 9.57 -2.04
C LYS A 50 4.98 10.63 -3.07
N THR A 51 4.20 10.77 -4.15
CA THR A 51 4.45 11.77 -5.20
C THR A 51 4.39 13.22 -4.70
N TYR A 52 3.67 13.48 -3.60
CA TYR A 52 3.59 14.83 -3.03
C TYR A 52 4.93 15.36 -2.55
N SER A 53 5.85 14.50 -2.12
CA SER A 53 7.20 14.94 -1.73
C SER A 53 7.92 15.68 -2.87
N VAL A 54 7.83 15.15 -4.10
CA VAL A 54 8.43 15.71 -5.31
C VAL A 54 7.72 17.01 -5.71
N LEU A 55 6.38 17.02 -5.66
CA LEU A 55 5.59 18.21 -5.99
C LEU A 55 5.84 19.37 -5.03
N CYS A 56 5.87 19.09 -3.72
CA CYS A 56 6.20 20.08 -2.69
C CYS A 56 7.63 20.60 -2.86
N GLN A 57 8.57 19.73 -3.23
CA GLN A 57 9.95 20.14 -3.50
C GLN A 57 10.02 21.12 -4.69
N LYS A 58 9.30 20.86 -5.77
CA LYS A 58 9.20 21.77 -6.92
C LYS A 58 8.67 23.16 -6.51
N LEU A 59 7.57 23.22 -5.76
CA LEU A 59 7.00 24.48 -5.27
C LEU A 59 7.99 25.23 -4.36
N LYS A 60 8.73 24.50 -3.52
CA LYS A 60 9.77 25.09 -2.66
C LYS A 60 10.90 25.70 -3.48
N ASP A 61 11.30 25.09 -4.59
CA ASP A 61 12.37 25.62 -5.44
C ASP A 61 11.88 26.83 -6.28
N GLU A 62 10.61 26.84 -6.72
CA GLU A 62 9.97 28.02 -7.30
C GLU A 62 9.89 29.18 -6.30
N ALA A 63 9.56 28.90 -5.03
CA ALA A 63 9.55 29.91 -3.97
C ALA A 63 10.94 30.51 -3.73
N LYS A 64 12.00 29.69 -3.67
CA LYS A 64 13.38 30.18 -3.57
C LYS A 64 13.78 31.06 -4.76
N THR A 65 13.29 30.72 -5.95
CA THR A 65 13.54 31.49 -7.18
C THR A 65 12.92 32.88 -7.06
N ARG A 66 11.66 32.95 -6.61
CA ARG A 66 10.97 34.21 -6.31
C ARG A 66 11.72 35.02 -5.26
N ASP A 67 12.12 34.40 -4.15
CA ASP A 67 12.83 35.08 -3.06
C ASP A 67 14.19 35.65 -3.52
N SER A 68 14.88 34.94 -4.41
CA SER A 68 16.13 35.42 -5.02
C SER A 68 15.90 36.62 -5.94
N ALA A 69 14.81 36.62 -6.73
CA ALA A 69 14.42 37.77 -7.56
C ALA A 69 14.09 39.00 -6.70
N VAL A 70 13.35 38.82 -5.59
CA VAL A 70 13.01 39.91 -4.66
C VAL A 70 14.27 40.49 -4.02
N THR A 71 15.21 39.64 -3.63
CA THR A 71 16.50 40.08 -3.09
C THR A 71 17.30 40.89 -4.13
N LYS A 72 17.30 40.45 -5.38
CA LYS A 72 17.96 41.16 -6.50
C LYS A 72 17.31 42.53 -6.74
N GLU A 73 15.98 42.61 -6.75
CA GLU A 73 15.24 43.87 -6.89
C GLU A 73 15.60 44.86 -5.77
N ALA A 74 15.58 44.41 -4.51
CA ALA A 74 15.96 45.24 -3.37
C ALA A 74 17.38 45.80 -3.50
N ASN A 75 18.34 44.97 -3.94
CA ASN A 75 19.71 45.40 -4.20
C ASN A 75 19.79 46.45 -5.33
N LYS A 76 19.01 46.28 -6.40
CA LYS A 76 18.94 47.27 -7.49
C LYS A 76 18.30 48.58 -7.05
N GLN A 77 17.30 48.54 -6.17
CA GLN A 77 16.71 49.73 -5.57
C GLN A 77 17.74 50.50 -4.71
N HIS A 78 18.51 49.79 -3.88
CA HIS A 78 19.60 50.40 -3.12
C HIS A 78 20.67 51.02 -4.02
N GLN A 79 21.02 50.36 -5.13
CA GLN A 79 21.97 50.87 -6.12
C GLN A 79 21.46 52.17 -6.76
N LEU A 80 20.20 52.21 -7.18
CA LEU A 80 19.57 53.41 -7.75
C LEU A 80 19.59 54.58 -6.74
N ASN A 81 19.19 54.34 -5.48
CA ASN A 81 19.20 55.35 -4.43
C ASN A 81 20.61 55.93 -4.23
N ARG A 82 21.65 55.10 -4.29
CA ARG A 82 23.04 55.55 -4.18
C ARG A 82 23.48 56.40 -5.38
N VAL A 83 23.09 56.04 -6.61
CA VAL A 83 23.38 56.83 -7.83
C VAL A 83 22.67 58.18 -7.77
N MET A 84 21.41 58.22 -7.33
CA MET A 84 20.65 59.47 -7.15
C MET A 84 21.36 60.43 -6.19
N MET A 85 21.88 59.92 -5.06
CA MET A 85 22.54 60.76 -4.05
C MET A 85 23.93 61.26 -4.47
N LYS A 86 24.73 60.42 -5.14
CA LYS A 86 26.14 60.73 -5.44
C LYS A 86 26.37 61.35 -6.82
N GLU A 87 25.55 60.96 -7.80
CA GLU A 87 25.80 61.21 -9.22
C GLU A 87 24.50 61.60 -9.96
N GLY A 88 23.56 62.25 -9.28
CA GLY A 88 22.23 62.55 -9.83
C GLY A 88 22.22 63.40 -11.12
N ALA A 89 23.29 64.16 -11.39
CA ALA A 89 23.45 64.91 -12.64
C ALA A 89 23.89 64.03 -13.84
N ASN A 90 24.42 62.83 -13.58
CA ASN A 90 24.86 61.88 -14.60
C ASN A 90 23.65 61.08 -15.14
N ARG A 91 22.87 61.72 -16.01
CA ARG A 91 21.65 61.15 -16.61
C ARG A 91 21.84 59.76 -17.23
N PRO A 92 22.90 59.49 -18.03
CA PRO A 92 23.12 58.14 -18.58
C PRO A 92 23.20 57.05 -17.50
N LYS A 93 23.93 57.30 -16.41
CA LYS A 93 24.09 56.32 -15.32
C LYS A 93 22.82 56.14 -14.49
N LEU A 94 22.07 57.22 -14.28
CA LEU A 94 20.77 57.18 -13.62
C LEU A 94 19.78 56.33 -14.43
N ASN A 95 19.66 56.61 -15.72
CA ASN A 95 18.76 55.89 -16.63
C ASN A 95 19.10 54.40 -16.69
N GLN A 96 20.39 54.05 -16.78
CA GLN A 96 20.83 52.66 -16.75
C GLN A 96 20.42 51.95 -15.45
N SER A 97 20.59 52.60 -14.30
CA SER A 97 20.21 52.03 -13.00
C SER A 97 18.70 51.86 -12.86
N GLN A 98 17.90 52.78 -13.40
CA GLN A 98 16.44 52.66 -13.46
C GLN A 98 16.00 51.49 -14.36
N MET A 99 16.65 51.30 -15.51
CA MET A 99 16.34 50.19 -16.40
C MET A 99 16.69 48.83 -15.78
N GLU A 100 17.81 48.73 -15.06
CA GLU A 100 18.18 47.53 -14.31
C GLU A 100 17.20 47.21 -13.18
N LEU A 101 16.71 48.23 -12.45
CA LEU A 101 15.66 48.06 -11.45
C LEU A 101 14.36 47.58 -12.10
N ALA A 102 13.92 48.23 -13.19
CA ALA A 102 12.70 47.83 -13.91
C ALA A 102 12.77 46.37 -14.39
N GLY A 103 13.93 45.94 -14.88
CA GLY A 103 14.17 44.53 -15.23
C GLY A 103 14.05 43.59 -14.02
N ALA A 104 14.64 43.95 -12.88
CA ALA A 104 14.53 43.15 -11.66
C ALA A 104 13.09 43.10 -11.11
N SER A 105 12.35 44.20 -11.16
CA SER A 105 10.92 44.24 -10.80
C SER A 105 10.08 43.35 -11.71
N HIS A 106 10.39 43.31 -13.01
CA HIS A 106 9.72 42.42 -13.95
C HIS A 106 9.99 40.94 -13.63
N GLU A 107 11.24 40.58 -13.32
CA GLU A 107 11.61 39.23 -12.87
C GLU A 107 10.83 38.81 -11.61
N VAL A 108 10.67 39.73 -10.63
CA VAL A 108 9.86 39.48 -9.42
C VAL A 108 8.39 39.22 -9.77
N SER A 109 7.81 40.04 -10.63
CA SER A 109 6.42 39.87 -11.09
C SER A 109 6.23 38.50 -11.76
N GLN A 110 7.12 38.15 -12.68
CA GLN A 110 7.07 36.88 -13.40
C GLN A 110 7.22 35.66 -12.48
N ALA A 111 8.20 35.70 -11.56
CA ALA A 111 8.42 34.60 -10.61
C ALA A 111 7.25 34.46 -9.63
N THR A 112 6.64 35.57 -9.22
CA THR A 112 5.46 35.57 -8.33
C THR A 112 4.24 34.97 -9.03
N GLU A 113 3.97 35.37 -10.27
CA GLU A 113 2.85 34.84 -11.05
C GLU A 113 3.00 33.34 -11.32
N THR A 114 4.21 32.91 -11.70
CA THR A 114 4.52 31.49 -11.92
C THR A 114 4.27 30.66 -10.66
N LEU A 115 4.79 31.11 -9.52
CA LEU A 115 4.61 30.43 -8.24
C LEU A 115 3.13 30.38 -7.84
N ALA A 116 2.38 31.48 -8.01
CA ALA A 116 0.96 31.54 -7.68
C ALA A 116 0.14 30.54 -8.52
N GLN A 117 0.39 30.48 -9.83
CA GLN A 117 -0.27 29.53 -10.75
C GLN A 117 0.08 28.07 -10.39
N SER A 118 1.34 27.79 -10.07
CA SER A 118 1.78 26.47 -9.62
C SER A 118 1.11 26.06 -8.31
N ILE A 119 1.05 26.96 -7.32
CA ILE A 119 0.38 26.71 -6.03
C ILE A 119 -1.10 26.46 -6.23
N GLN A 120 -1.78 27.30 -7.02
CA GLN A 120 -3.21 27.12 -7.31
C GLN A 120 -3.48 25.75 -7.94
N THR A 121 -2.74 25.43 -9.00
CA THR A 121 -2.88 24.15 -9.71
C THR A 121 -2.60 22.96 -8.79
N PHE A 122 -1.57 23.07 -7.93
CA PHE A 122 -1.24 22.04 -6.95
C PHE A 122 -2.38 21.85 -5.94
N GLU A 123 -2.89 22.93 -5.37
CA GLU A 123 -3.95 22.87 -4.36
C GLU A 123 -5.27 22.30 -4.91
N GLU A 124 -5.65 22.70 -6.12
CA GLU A 124 -6.84 22.16 -6.80
C GLU A 124 -6.69 20.66 -7.05
N LYS A 125 -5.60 20.23 -7.70
CA LYS A 125 -5.36 18.81 -8.00
C LYS A 125 -5.19 17.96 -6.75
N LYS A 126 -4.54 18.49 -5.71
CA LYS A 126 -4.31 17.78 -4.44
C LYS A 126 -5.62 17.38 -3.79
N ARG A 127 -6.63 18.26 -3.76
CA ARG A 127 -7.93 17.96 -3.12
C ARG A 127 -8.66 16.81 -3.81
N ASP A 128 -8.78 16.86 -5.13
CA ASP A 128 -9.47 15.81 -5.89
C ASP A 128 -8.72 14.49 -5.85
N HIS A 129 -7.38 14.55 -5.94
CA HIS A 129 -6.54 13.36 -5.84
C HIS A 129 -6.60 12.71 -4.46
N LEU A 130 -6.53 13.49 -3.37
CA LEU A 130 -6.67 12.96 -2.01
C LEU A 130 -8.04 12.32 -1.80
N LYS A 131 -9.11 12.96 -2.30
CA LYS A 131 -10.45 12.37 -2.25
C LYS A 131 -10.49 11.01 -2.96
N SER A 132 -9.87 10.91 -4.14
CA SER A 132 -9.77 9.65 -4.89
C SER A 132 -8.99 8.58 -4.12
N VAL A 133 -7.81 8.91 -3.59
CA VAL A 133 -6.98 7.99 -2.80
C VAL A 133 -7.72 7.48 -1.56
N LEU A 134 -8.37 8.37 -0.82
CA LEU A 134 -9.14 7.98 0.37
C LEU A 134 -10.36 7.12 0.00
N SER A 135 -11.01 7.42 -1.13
CA SER A 135 -12.11 6.59 -1.64
C SER A 135 -11.62 5.20 -2.04
N GLU A 136 -10.48 5.08 -2.71
CA GLU A 136 -9.87 3.79 -3.07
C GLU A 136 -9.46 2.99 -1.84
N PHE A 137 -8.95 3.64 -0.80
CA PHE A 137 -8.66 3.00 0.48
C PHE A 137 -9.92 2.36 1.07
N LEU A 138 -10.98 3.16 1.24
CA LEU A 138 -12.25 2.69 1.80
C LEU A 138 -12.85 1.56 0.97
N TRP A 139 -12.86 1.72 -0.36
CA TRP A 139 -13.40 0.70 -1.26
C TRP A 139 -12.61 -0.61 -1.20
N SER A 140 -11.28 -0.53 -1.13
CA SER A 140 -10.42 -1.72 -1.04
C SER A 140 -10.65 -2.47 0.27
N GLU A 141 -10.79 -1.77 1.40
CA GLU A 141 -11.14 -2.37 2.70
C GLU A 141 -12.54 -3.01 2.67
N ILE A 142 -13.54 -2.31 2.12
CA ILE A 142 -14.91 -2.83 2.00
C ILE A 142 -14.90 -4.13 1.18
N LYS A 143 -14.21 -4.15 0.04
CA LYS A 143 -14.10 -5.34 -0.81
C LYS A 143 -13.44 -6.50 -0.05
N TYR A 144 -12.31 -6.24 0.60
CA TYR A 144 -11.58 -7.25 1.37
C TYR A 144 -12.45 -7.81 2.51
N HIS A 145 -13.06 -6.93 3.30
CA HIS A 145 -13.90 -7.36 4.42
C HIS A 145 -15.14 -8.12 3.96
N GLY A 146 -15.76 -7.73 2.85
CA GLY A 146 -16.88 -8.47 2.24
C GLY A 146 -16.48 -9.88 1.84
N LYS A 147 -15.37 -10.02 1.11
CA LYS A 147 -14.83 -11.34 0.71
C LYS A 147 -14.42 -12.16 1.92
N MET A 148 -13.87 -11.53 2.96
CA MET A 148 -13.53 -12.23 4.18
C MET A 148 -14.73 -12.75 4.94
N LEU A 149 -15.80 -11.96 5.02
CA LEU A 149 -17.03 -12.39 5.66
C LEU A 149 -17.63 -13.60 4.92
N GLU A 150 -17.61 -13.59 3.59
CA GLU A 150 -18.05 -14.71 2.76
C GLU A 150 -17.25 -15.99 3.05
N ILE A 151 -15.91 -15.93 2.98
CA ILE A 151 -15.02 -17.06 3.27
C ILE A 151 -15.29 -17.61 4.67
N LEU A 152 -15.31 -16.75 5.68
CA LEU A 152 -15.50 -17.17 7.07
C LEU A 152 -16.87 -17.80 7.30
N THR A 153 -17.93 -17.25 6.69
CA THR A 153 -19.29 -17.77 6.82
C THR A 153 -19.42 -19.15 6.19
N MET A 154 -18.90 -19.32 4.96
CA MET A 154 -18.93 -20.59 4.24
C MET A 154 -18.22 -21.70 5.03
N HIS A 155 -17.02 -21.45 5.52
CA HIS A 155 -16.25 -22.46 6.26
C HIS A 155 -16.79 -22.71 7.67
N HIS A 156 -17.37 -21.70 8.32
CA HIS A 156 -18.07 -21.90 9.60
C HIS A 156 -19.27 -22.84 9.43
N GLN A 157 -20.05 -22.68 8.36
CA GLN A 157 -21.18 -23.57 8.07
C GLN A 157 -20.69 -25.02 7.86
N LYS A 158 -19.69 -25.23 7.00
CA LYS A 158 -19.10 -26.56 6.77
C LYS A 158 -18.61 -27.22 8.05
N LEU A 159 -17.95 -26.45 8.93
CA LEU A 159 -17.48 -26.94 10.21
C LEU A 159 -18.63 -27.41 11.10
N GLY A 160 -19.74 -26.67 11.14
CA GLY A 160 -20.92 -27.03 11.93
C GLY A 160 -21.69 -28.25 11.38
N GLU A 161 -21.61 -28.52 10.09
CA GLU A 161 -22.24 -29.68 9.43
C GLU A 161 -21.44 -30.97 9.60
N THR A 162 -20.17 -30.90 10.00
CA THR A 162 -19.30 -32.08 10.11
C THR A 162 -19.53 -32.82 11.43
N ALA A 163 -19.84 -34.12 11.37
CA ALA A 163 -20.00 -34.99 12.54
C ALA A 163 -18.86 -36.02 12.64
N PHE A 164 -18.11 -36.00 13.75
CA PHE A 164 -16.95 -36.91 13.95
C PHE A 164 -17.30 -38.22 14.67
N THR A 165 -18.56 -38.44 15.04
CA THR A 165 -19.00 -39.64 15.79
C THR A 165 -18.70 -40.94 15.06
N ASP A 166 -18.78 -40.90 13.74
CA ASP A 166 -18.56 -42.07 12.89
C ASP A 166 -17.06 -42.36 12.73
N ASP A 167 -16.20 -41.34 12.75
CA ASP A 167 -14.74 -41.50 12.72
C ASP A 167 -14.23 -42.29 13.93
N VAL A 168 -14.73 -41.95 15.13
CA VAL A 168 -14.34 -42.66 16.36
C VAL A 168 -14.78 -44.11 16.30
N SER A 169 -16.03 -44.36 15.89
CA SER A 169 -16.56 -45.73 15.73
C SER A 169 -15.73 -46.54 14.75
N ARG A 170 -15.41 -45.96 13.58
CA ARG A 170 -14.56 -46.58 12.55
C ARG A 170 -13.16 -46.90 13.06
N LEU A 171 -12.55 -46.00 13.83
CA LEU A 171 -11.23 -46.23 14.41
C LEU A 171 -11.25 -47.36 15.44
N VAL A 172 -12.23 -47.38 16.34
CA VAL A 172 -12.41 -48.43 17.35
C VAL A 172 -12.62 -49.79 16.69
N ASP A 173 -13.41 -49.85 15.62
CA ASP A 173 -13.65 -51.11 14.90
C ASP A 173 -12.38 -51.61 14.20
N LYS A 174 -11.59 -50.74 13.55
CA LYS A 174 -10.27 -51.10 13.01
C LYS A 174 -9.36 -51.72 14.07
N MET A 175 -9.38 -51.21 15.30
CA MET A 175 -8.57 -51.74 16.41
C MET A 175 -9.05 -53.11 16.91
N LYS A 176 -10.36 -53.39 16.83
CA LYS A 176 -10.93 -54.71 17.17
C LYS A 176 -10.64 -55.75 16.09
N THR A 177 -10.57 -55.35 14.82
CA THR A 177 -10.28 -56.23 13.68
C THR A 177 -8.78 -56.38 13.44
N HIS A 178 -8.04 -56.94 14.40
CA HIS A 178 -6.68 -57.43 14.11
C HIS A 178 -6.81 -58.83 13.44
N PRO A 179 -6.20 -59.08 12.26
CA PRO A 179 -6.20 -60.43 11.70
C PRO A 179 -5.41 -61.35 12.63
N ALA A 180 -6.03 -62.47 13.04
CA ALA A 180 -5.33 -63.54 13.73
C ALA A 180 -4.11 -63.96 12.89
N PRO A 181 -2.93 -64.20 13.48
CA PRO A 181 -1.77 -64.66 12.71
C PRO A 181 -2.15 -65.98 12.01
N PRO A 182 -1.68 -66.20 10.76
CA PRO A 182 -1.99 -67.42 10.04
C PRO A 182 -1.52 -68.61 10.89
N SER A 183 -2.47 -69.49 11.25
CA SER A 183 -2.13 -70.71 11.98
C SER A 183 -1.15 -71.52 11.14
N LEU A 184 0.07 -71.71 11.63
CA LEU A 184 1.02 -72.63 11.02
C LEU A 184 0.39 -74.03 11.03
N SER A 185 0.04 -74.54 9.85
CA SER A 185 -0.39 -75.92 9.69
C SER A 185 0.77 -76.85 10.12
N PRO A 186 0.52 -77.93 10.89
CA PRO A 186 1.57 -78.85 11.30
C PRO A 186 2.25 -79.46 10.07
N VAL A 187 3.57 -79.29 9.97
CA VAL A 187 4.41 -80.00 9.00
C VAL A 187 4.18 -81.51 9.23
N ARG A 188 3.57 -82.18 8.24
CA ARG A 188 3.54 -83.65 8.21
C ARG A 188 4.97 -84.14 7.96
N SER A 189 5.64 -84.57 9.01
CA SER A 189 6.86 -85.37 8.93
C SER A 189 6.55 -86.67 8.19
N LEU A 190 6.88 -86.73 6.89
CA LEU A 190 6.93 -87.98 6.16
C LEU A 190 8.28 -88.66 6.49
N MET A 191 8.25 -89.56 7.46
CA MET A 191 9.18 -90.69 7.48
C MET A 191 8.82 -91.63 6.33
N ARG A 192 9.74 -91.81 5.38
CA ARG A 192 10.10 -93.09 4.77
C ARG A 192 11.35 -92.92 3.93
#